data_AF-A0AAE3H5L4-F1
#
_entry.id   AF-A0AAE3H5L4-F1
#
_cell.length_a   1.000
_cell.length_b   1.000
_cell.length_c   1.000
_cell.angle_alpha   90.00
_cell.angle_beta   90.00
_cell.angle_gamma   90.00
#
_symmetry.space_group_name_H-M   'P 1'
#
loop_
_entity.id
_entity.type
_entity.pdbx_description
1 polymer ?
#
loop_
_entity_poly.entity_id
_entity_poly.type
_entity_poly.pdbx_seq_one_letter_code
_entity_poly.pdbx_strand_id
1 'polypeptide(L)'
;MDFLSKIKGTISAKTVENLASFLGENIPDVESGLGLSLNSFLAGLLKYAHSDVDLKNIINVLNDGGHTGDILNNIESFSSNFEKTQLLVTIGNNISVHFLGNKVPQLVEKISGISEVRKTSAASLLSLSAPIVLGSIGKTMKEGNLDLTGLRNHFKEINEGVINALPPAISNIFQFKKTSNNPVPAAVPPIKDQKEKVKTESKTNWAVILPWLILGIAGLSVLYYAKFAKKNTFKVPTEQAIVTEKTETDLKSEDFLPDSAVAALPVEKNVVPVESSEEIKKTEPETIAKPQEKLKVESPITLEKKTTTPTTEKKETKTTIEKPLEKKSTDSKPDEIKTPSGWSAINGNVFKKNSAEITSSSLINGIVNQLRNSSKTIKISPLSGGNRTLGEDRAYALRDILIEKGISEDQITISSSVSGSNPNGIVYRIGN
;
A
#
# COMPACT_ATOMS: atom_id res chain seq x y z
N MET A 1 6.53 26.35 -20.04
CA MET A 1 5.37 25.42 -19.96
C MET A 1 5.38 24.82 -18.57
N ASP A 2 4.37 25.13 -17.77
CA ASP A 2 4.23 24.64 -16.40
C ASP A 2 4.12 23.10 -16.37
N PHE A 3 4.75 22.44 -15.39
CA PHE A 3 4.80 20.98 -15.29
C PHE A 3 3.41 20.36 -15.16
N LEU A 4 2.53 21.02 -14.41
CA LEU A 4 1.14 20.61 -14.27
C LEU A 4 0.38 20.67 -15.60
N SER A 5 0.61 21.69 -16.42
CA SER A 5 -0.01 21.78 -17.74
C SER A 5 0.37 20.59 -18.62
N LYS A 6 1.60 20.08 -18.49
CA LYS A 6 2.02 18.85 -19.18
C LYS A 6 1.24 17.63 -18.67
N ILE A 7 1.08 17.49 -17.36
CA ILE A 7 0.27 16.40 -16.78
C ILE A 7 -1.17 16.47 -17.28
N LYS A 8 -1.80 17.65 -17.18
CA LYS A 8 -3.17 17.87 -17.66
C LYS A 8 -3.30 17.58 -19.16
N GLY A 9 -2.31 17.96 -19.95
CA GLY A 9 -2.27 17.67 -21.39
C GLY A 9 -2.17 16.19 -21.74
N THR A 10 -1.73 15.33 -20.81
CA THR A 10 -1.76 13.85 -21.01
C THR A 10 -3.11 13.23 -20.68
N ILE A 11 -4.00 13.97 -20.01
CA ILE A 11 -5.33 13.49 -19.64
C ILE A 11 -6.30 13.94 -20.75
N SER A 12 -6.78 12.98 -21.53
CA SER A 12 -7.76 13.24 -22.59
C SER A 12 -9.14 13.54 -22.01
N ALA A 13 -9.97 14.28 -22.74
CA ALA A 13 -11.39 14.46 -22.38
C ALA A 13 -12.08 13.10 -22.18
N LYS A 14 -11.74 12.10 -23.00
CA LYS A 14 -12.26 10.74 -22.89
C LYS A 14 -11.91 10.07 -21.56
N THR A 15 -10.70 10.32 -21.04
CA THR A 15 -10.30 9.83 -19.71
C THR A 15 -11.21 10.41 -18.63
N VAL A 16 -11.50 11.72 -18.70
CA VAL A 16 -12.37 12.39 -17.72
C VAL A 16 -13.80 11.83 -17.79
N GLU A 17 -14.34 11.63 -19.00
CA GLU A 17 -15.65 10.97 -19.19
C GLU A 17 -15.72 9.57 -18.56
N ASN A 18 -14.67 8.76 -18.79
CA ASN A 18 -14.60 7.42 -18.24
C ASN A 18 -14.53 7.45 -16.70
N LEU A 19 -13.74 8.36 -16.13
CA LEU A 19 -13.65 8.54 -14.69
C LEU A 19 -14.96 9.05 -14.09
N ALA A 20 -15.66 9.96 -14.78
CA ALA A 20 -16.98 10.43 -14.36
C ALA A 20 -18.01 9.30 -14.34
N SER A 21 -17.98 8.43 -15.35
CA SER A 21 -18.81 7.22 -15.40
C SER A 21 -18.46 6.24 -14.28
N PHE A 22 -17.16 6.00 -14.04
CA PHE A 22 -16.67 5.14 -12.96
C PHE A 22 -17.09 5.64 -11.57
N LEU A 23 -17.02 6.95 -11.36
CA LEU A 23 -17.36 7.59 -10.08
C LEU A 23 -18.86 7.86 -9.92
N GLY A 24 -19.64 7.84 -11.01
CA GLY A 24 -21.04 8.27 -10.99
C GLY A 24 -21.21 9.74 -10.61
N GLU A 25 -20.36 10.61 -11.17
CA GLU A 25 -20.31 12.06 -10.93
C GLU A 25 -20.41 12.81 -12.27
N ASN A 26 -20.66 14.12 -12.25
CA ASN A 26 -20.67 14.90 -13.49
C ASN A 26 -19.25 15.14 -14.01
N ILE A 27 -19.09 15.19 -15.34
CA ILE A 27 -17.81 15.45 -16.02
C ILE A 27 -17.09 16.72 -15.51
N PRO A 28 -17.73 17.92 -15.43
CA PRO A 28 -17.03 19.13 -14.99
C PRO A 28 -16.54 19.05 -13.54
N ASP A 29 -17.32 18.40 -12.66
CA ASP A 29 -17.00 18.22 -11.25
C ASP A 29 -15.78 17.28 -11.08
N VAL A 30 -15.72 16.24 -11.91
CA VAL A 30 -14.61 15.28 -11.97
C VAL A 30 -13.36 15.92 -12.56
N GLU A 31 -13.48 16.72 -13.61
CA GLU A 31 -12.36 17.47 -14.19
C GLU A 31 -11.73 18.42 -13.16
N SER A 32 -12.59 19.19 -12.48
CA SER A 32 -12.18 20.09 -11.39
C SER A 32 -11.52 19.31 -10.25
N GLY A 33 -12.16 18.24 -9.78
CA GLY A 33 -11.67 17.40 -8.69
C GLY A 33 -10.35 16.72 -9.01
N LEU A 34 -10.18 16.23 -10.23
CA LEU A 34 -8.93 15.63 -10.71
C LEU A 34 -7.83 16.68 -10.78
N GLY A 35 -8.11 17.87 -11.31
CA GLY A 35 -7.16 18.98 -11.35
C GLY A 35 -6.68 19.39 -9.95
N LEU A 36 -7.60 19.51 -8.99
CA LEU A 36 -7.28 19.80 -7.60
C LEU A 36 -6.48 18.67 -6.95
N SER A 37 -6.82 17.41 -7.25
CA SER A 37 -6.14 16.22 -6.74
C SER A 37 -4.69 16.11 -7.22
N LEU A 38 -4.44 16.39 -8.50
CA LEU A 38 -3.09 16.44 -9.09
C LEU A 38 -2.26 17.54 -8.43
N ASN A 39 -2.82 18.74 -8.29
CA ASN A 39 -2.15 19.85 -7.62
C ASN A 39 -1.84 19.56 -6.16
N SER A 40 -2.81 18.99 -5.44
CA SER A 40 -2.68 18.67 -4.03
C SER A 40 -1.59 17.64 -3.78
N PHE A 41 -1.57 16.56 -4.58
CA PHE A 41 -0.59 15.51 -4.42
C PHE A 41 0.81 15.99 -4.80
N LEU A 42 0.95 16.73 -5.91
CA LEU A 42 2.22 17.33 -6.32
C LEU A 42 2.75 18.32 -5.26
N ALA A 43 1.89 19.15 -4.69
CA ALA A 43 2.27 20.02 -3.59
C ALA A 43 2.73 19.24 -2.35
N GLY A 44 2.05 18.15 -2.02
CA GLY A 44 2.50 17.26 -0.95
C GLY A 44 3.90 16.69 -1.17
N LEU A 45 4.19 16.25 -2.40
CA LEU A 45 5.52 15.79 -2.80
C LEU A 45 6.59 16.89 -2.68
N LEU A 46 6.26 18.14 -2.99
CA LEU A 46 7.19 19.25 -2.89
C LEU A 46 7.69 19.50 -1.46
N LYS A 47 7.00 19.01 -0.42
CA LYS A 47 7.53 19.04 0.95
C LYS A 47 8.77 18.16 1.14
N TYR A 48 8.91 17.10 0.34
CA TYR A 48 10.06 16.21 0.37
C TYR A 48 11.25 16.81 -0.40
N ALA A 49 11.07 17.94 -1.11
CA ALA A 49 12.11 18.65 -1.86
C ALA A 49 13.30 19.15 -1.01
N HIS A 50 13.10 19.26 0.30
CA HIS A 50 13.99 20.00 1.20
C HIS A 50 15.13 19.16 1.78
N SER A 51 15.08 17.83 1.66
CA SER A 51 16.07 16.92 2.24
C SER A 51 16.46 15.81 1.27
N ASP A 52 17.75 15.49 1.22
CA ASP A 52 18.30 14.40 0.42
C ASP A 52 17.71 13.05 0.79
N VAL A 53 17.39 12.85 2.07
CA VAL A 53 16.77 11.62 2.57
C VAL A 53 15.34 11.49 2.03
N ASP A 54 14.58 12.57 2.08
CA ASP A 54 13.19 12.62 1.65
C ASP A 54 13.05 12.49 0.14
N LEU A 55 13.95 13.10 -0.62
CA LEU A 55 14.03 12.95 -2.06
C LEU A 55 14.41 11.53 -2.47
N LYS A 56 15.34 10.88 -1.74
CA LYS A 56 15.66 9.46 -1.96
C LYS A 56 14.45 8.58 -1.72
N ASN A 57 13.59 8.89 -0.75
CA ASN A 57 12.34 8.13 -0.54
C ASN A 57 11.44 8.21 -1.77
N ILE A 58 11.30 9.38 -2.41
CA ILE A 58 10.57 9.52 -3.68
C ILE A 58 11.21 8.66 -4.76
N ILE A 59 12.53 8.74 -4.94
CA ILE A 59 13.25 7.96 -5.97
C ILE A 59 13.08 6.45 -5.73
N ASN A 60 13.13 6.01 -4.47
CA ASN A 60 12.91 4.61 -4.13
C ASN A 60 11.50 4.16 -4.50
N VAL A 61 10.47 4.96 -4.17
CA VAL A 61 9.09 4.65 -4.57
C VAL A 61 8.95 4.62 -6.09
N LEU A 62 9.57 5.55 -6.81
CA LEU A 62 9.56 5.57 -8.29
C LEU A 62 10.17 4.28 -8.87
N ASN A 63 11.31 3.85 -8.33
CA ASN A 63 12.02 2.65 -8.79
C ASN A 63 11.30 1.35 -8.40
N ASP A 64 10.85 1.25 -7.15
CA ASP A 64 10.17 0.05 -6.63
C ASP A 64 8.78 -0.14 -7.24
N GLY A 65 8.06 0.96 -7.50
CA GLY A 65 6.73 0.96 -8.08
C GLY A 65 6.72 0.95 -9.62
N GLY A 66 7.88 1.02 -10.28
CA GLY A 66 7.97 1.09 -11.73
C GLY A 66 7.26 2.33 -12.32
N HIS A 67 7.28 3.46 -11.61
CA HIS A 67 6.60 4.69 -12.02
C HIS A 67 7.39 5.46 -13.10
N THR A 68 7.82 4.79 -14.16
CA THR A 68 8.68 5.33 -15.23
C THR A 68 7.95 6.11 -16.31
N GLY A 69 6.65 6.35 -16.12
CA GLY A 69 5.80 7.08 -17.07
C GLY A 69 4.93 6.20 -17.98
N ASP A 70 5.08 4.87 -17.93
CA ASP A 70 4.31 3.96 -18.79
C ASP A 70 2.80 4.05 -18.53
N ILE A 71 2.42 4.39 -17.31
CA ILE A 71 1.03 4.69 -16.96
C ILE A 71 0.45 5.81 -17.81
N LEU A 72 1.22 6.88 -18.08
CA LEU A 72 0.75 8.07 -18.78
C LEU A 72 0.35 7.76 -20.23
N ASN A 73 1.08 6.84 -20.85
CA ASN A 73 0.80 6.40 -22.22
C ASN A 73 -0.46 5.51 -22.31
N ASN A 74 -0.94 5.01 -21.17
CA ASN A 74 -2.02 4.03 -21.08
C ASN A 74 -3.21 4.52 -20.23
N ILE A 75 -3.25 5.80 -19.84
CA ILE A 75 -4.29 6.37 -18.95
C ILE A 75 -5.70 6.08 -19.48
N GLU A 76 -5.92 6.16 -20.79
CA GLU A 76 -7.22 5.87 -21.39
C GLU A 76 -7.61 4.39 -21.28
N SER A 77 -6.64 3.47 -21.43
CA SER A 77 -6.85 2.03 -21.23
C SER A 77 -7.14 1.67 -19.77
N PHE A 78 -6.52 2.39 -18.82
CA PHE A 78 -6.82 2.21 -17.41
C PHE A 78 -8.21 2.74 -17.06
N SER A 79 -8.55 3.96 -17.49
CA SER A 79 -9.83 4.59 -17.16
C SER A 79 -11.04 3.92 -17.80
N SER A 80 -10.89 3.31 -18.98
CA SER A 80 -11.97 2.61 -19.69
C SER A 80 -12.35 1.25 -19.09
N ASN A 81 -11.54 0.70 -18.17
CA ASN A 81 -11.83 -0.57 -17.51
C ASN A 81 -11.97 -0.38 -16.00
N PHE A 82 -13.07 -0.88 -15.45
CA PHE A 82 -13.42 -0.70 -14.05
C PHE A 82 -12.41 -1.35 -13.11
N GLU A 83 -12.01 -2.61 -13.35
CA GLU A 83 -11.07 -3.32 -12.46
C GLU A 83 -9.70 -2.64 -12.42
N LYS A 84 -9.21 -2.21 -13.59
CA LYS A 84 -7.96 -1.47 -13.75
C LYS A 84 -8.00 -0.12 -13.05
N THR A 85 -9.11 0.62 -13.19
CA THR A 85 -9.30 1.89 -12.48
C THR A 85 -9.30 1.66 -10.97
N GLN A 86 -10.05 0.65 -10.48
CA GLN A 86 -10.13 0.31 -9.06
C GLN A 86 -8.76 -0.11 -8.48
N LEU A 87 -7.98 -0.89 -9.23
CA LEU A 87 -6.62 -1.24 -8.85
C LEU A 87 -5.75 0.01 -8.74
N LEU A 88 -5.87 0.93 -9.70
CA LEU A 88 -5.10 2.17 -9.69
C LEU A 88 -5.48 3.10 -8.54
N VAL A 89 -6.77 3.17 -8.18
CA VAL A 89 -7.26 3.83 -6.96
C VAL A 89 -6.63 3.20 -5.72
N THR A 90 -6.58 1.86 -5.63
CA THR A 90 -6.01 1.15 -4.48
C THR A 90 -4.52 1.43 -4.31
N ILE A 91 -3.76 1.31 -5.39
CA ILE A 91 -2.31 1.64 -5.42
C ILE A 91 -2.12 3.11 -5.04
N GLY A 92 -2.89 3.99 -5.66
CA GLY A 92 -2.84 5.42 -5.43
C GLY A 92 -3.17 5.83 -4.00
N ASN A 93 -4.12 5.16 -3.34
CA ASN A 93 -4.45 5.40 -1.95
C ASN A 93 -3.25 5.09 -1.04
N ASN A 94 -2.59 3.95 -1.25
CA ASN A 94 -1.40 3.59 -0.47
C ASN A 94 -0.27 4.61 -0.65
N ILE A 95 -0.06 5.09 -1.88
CA ILE A 95 0.92 6.14 -2.18
C ILE A 95 0.54 7.47 -1.51
N SER A 96 -0.73 7.86 -1.61
CA SER A 96 -1.26 9.07 -0.97
C SER A 96 -1.11 9.03 0.54
N VAL A 97 -1.43 7.90 1.18
CA VAL A 97 -1.19 7.72 2.62
C VAL A 97 0.29 7.77 2.96
N HIS A 98 1.16 7.16 2.14
CA HIS A 98 2.61 7.18 2.36
C HIS A 98 3.19 8.61 2.33
N PHE A 99 2.84 9.43 1.33
CA PHE A 99 3.42 10.76 1.17
C PHE A 99 2.67 11.87 1.91
N LEU A 100 1.35 11.79 1.98
CA LEU A 100 0.50 12.85 2.55
C LEU A 100 0.09 12.55 3.99
N GLY A 101 0.13 11.27 4.42
CA GLY A 101 -0.15 10.84 5.77
C GLY A 101 -1.51 11.31 6.28
N ASN A 102 -1.51 11.95 7.45
CA ASN A 102 -2.71 12.45 8.10
C ASN A 102 -3.40 13.63 7.39
N LYS A 103 -2.84 14.13 6.28
CA LYS A 103 -3.46 15.21 5.48
C LYS A 103 -4.48 14.69 4.48
N VAL A 104 -4.47 13.39 4.15
CA VAL A 104 -5.39 12.80 3.17
C VAL A 104 -6.86 13.14 3.48
N PRO A 105 -7.39 12.94 4.71
CA PRO A 105 -8.80 13.25 4.98
C PRO A 105 -9.14 14.73 4.80
N GLN A 106 -8.21 15.63 5.17
CA GLN A 106 -8.41 17.08 5.01
C GLN A 106 -8.42 17.50 3.54
N LEU A 107 -7.56 16.88 2.72
CA LEU A 107 -7.53 17.13 1.28
C LEU A 107 -8.80 16.63 0.61
N VAL A 108 -9.26 15.43 0.96
CA VAL A 108 -10.51 14.87 0.46
C VAL A 108 -11.69 15.80 0.77
N GLU A 109 -11.75 16.34 1.99
CA GLU A 109 -12.79 17.29 2.38
C GLU A 109 -12.78 18.55 1.52
N LYS A 110 -11.59 19.14 1.29
CA LYS A 110 -11.47 20.37 0.50
C LYS A 110 -11.71 20.13 -0.98
N ILE A 111 -11.23 19.02 -1.53
CA ILE A 111 -11.45 18.66 -2.94
C ILE A 111 -12.96 18.45 -3.16
N SER A 112 -13.61 17.63 -2.33
CA SER A 112 -15.06 17.39 -2.39
C SER A 112 -15.86 18.69 -2.34
N GLY A 113 -15.53 19.61 -1.43
CA GLY A 113 -16.25 20.88 -1.30
C GLY A 113 -16.01 21.87 -2.44
N ILE A 114 -14.84 21.88 -3.08
CA ILE A 114 -14.52 22.83 -4.15
C ILE A 114 -15.01 22.31 -5.51
N SER A 115 -14.91 21.00 -5.75
CA SER A 115 -15.30 20.39 -7.02
C SER A 115 -16.69 19.79 -7.00
N GLU A 116 -17.44 19.94 -5.91
CA GLU A 116 -18.83 19.48 -5.75
C GLU A 116 -19.05 17.97 -5.95
N VAL A 117 -17.99 17.16 -5.87
CA VAL A 117 -18.08 15.68 -5.92
C VAL A 117 -18.27 15.10 -4.52
N ARG A 118 -18.78 13.87 -4.42
CA ARG A 118 -18.86 13.15 -3.13
C ARG A 118 -17.47 12.91 -2.54
N LYS A 119 -17.37 12.80 -1.21
CA LYS A 119 -16.10 12.55 -0.50
C LYS A 119 -15.41 11.27 -0.96
N THR A 120 -16.16 10.21 -1.24
CA THR A 120 -15.63 8.96 -1.80
C THR A 120 -15.00 9.17 -3.18
N SER A 121 -15.65 9.97 -4.03
CA SER A 121 -15.12 10.34 -5.35
C SER A 121 -13.87 11.21 -5.25
N ALA A 122 -13.86 12.21 -4.35
CA ALA A 122 -12.68 13.02 -4.07
C ALA A 122 -11.50 12.19 -3.56
N ALA A 123 -11.76 11.18 -2.71
CA ALA A 123 -10.73 10.24 -2.25
C ALA A 123 -10.17 9.38 -3.40
N SER A 124 -11.03 8.89 -4.29
CA SER A 124 -10.61 8.15 -5.49
C SER A 124 -9.79 9.04 -6.45
N LEU A 125 -10.20 10.30 -6.66
CA LEU A 125 -9.46 11.25 -7.50
C LEU A 125 -8.09 11.60 -6.92
N LEU A 126 -8.00 11.83 -5.60
CA LEU A 126 -6.73 12.04 -4.89
C LEU A 126 -5.84 10.79 -4.92
N SER A 127 -6.46 9.61 -4.94
CA SER A 127 -5.73 8.35 -5.08
C SER A 127 -5.17 8.21 -6.48
N LEU A 128 -5.99 8.40 -7.52
CA LEU A 128 -5.57 8.33 -8.93
C LEU A 128 -4.50 9.37 -9.28
N SER A 129 -4.53 10.54 -8.64
CA SER A 129 -3.54 11.58 -8.89
C SER A 129 -2.12 11.17 -8.50
N ALA A 130 -1.98 10.29 -7.50
CA ALA A 130 -0.69 9.85 -6.99
C ALA A 130 0.17 9.10 -8.03
N PRO A 131 -0.30 7.99 -8.63
CA PRO A 131 0.47 7.28 -9.66
C PRO A 131 0.61 8.09 -10.96
N ILE A 132 -0.33 8.99 -11.28
CA ILE A 132 -0.19 9.90 -12.44
C ILE A 132 0.99 10.87 -12.21
N VAL A 133 1.00 11.58 -11.08
CA VAL A 133 2.06 12.55 -10.76
C VAL A 133 3.41 11.86 -10.62
N LEU A 134 3.49 10.72 -9.92
CA LEU A 134 4.72 9.94 -9.83
C LEU A 134 5.18 9.45 -11.20
N GLY A 135 4.26 8.96 -12.03
CA GLY A 135 4.56 8.57 -13.41
C GLY A 135 5.16 9.73 -14.22
N SER A 136 4.63 10.94 -14.06
CA SER A 136 5.16 12.14 -14.72
C SER A 136 6.55 12.55 -14.21
N ILE A 137 6.79 12.44 -12.91
CA ILE A 137 8.12 12.70 -12.33
C ILE A 137 9.11 11.64 -12.81
N GLY A 138 8.78 10.35 -12.72
CA GLY A 138 9.66 9.27 -13.15
C GLY A 138 9.93 9.29 -14.66
N LYS A 139 8.95 9.67 -15.49
CA LYS A 139 9.16 9.95 -16.92
C LYS A 139 10.20 11.05 -17.13
N THR A 140 10.03 12.18 -16.42
CA THR A 140 10.95 13.33 -16.49
C THR A 140 12.35 12.94 -16.04
N MET A 141 12.47 12.13 -14.99
CA MET A 141 13.77 11.62 -14.53
C MET A 141 14.42 10.69 -15.55
N LYS A 142 13.65 9.78 -16.15
CA LYS A 142 14.14 8.82 -17.16
C LYS A 142 14.59 9.52 -18.43
N GLU A 143 13.80 10.45 -18.95
CA GLU A 143 14.11 11.21 -20.17
C GLU A 143 15.27 12.19 -19.95
N GLY A 144 15.35 12.81 -18.77
CA GLY A 144 16.40 13.75 -18.41
C GLY A 144 17.67 13.12 -17.82
N ASN A 145 17.69 11.79 -17.62
CA ASN A 145 18.71 11.08 -16.83
C ASN A 145 19.01 11.78 -15.48
N LEU A 146 17.95 12.26 -14.81
CA LEU A 146 18.09 13.05 -13.60
C LEU A 146 18.51 12.17 -12.42
N ASP A 147 19.54 12.61 -11.72
CA ASP A 147 19.92 12.06 -10.42
C ASP A 147 19.18 12.79 -9.28
N LEU A 148 19.58 12.52 -8.03
CA LEU A 148 19.05 13.19 -6.85
C LEU A 148 19.14 14.74 -6.96
N THR A 149 20.22 15.25 -7.54
CA THR A 149 20.47 16.69 -7.68
C THR A 149 19.57 17.29 -8.76
N GLY A 150 19.45 16.60 -9.90
CA GLY A 150 18.55 16.97 -10.99
C GLY A 150 17.09 17.03 -10.52
N LEU A 151 16.62 16.03 -9.78
CA LEU A 151 15.27 16.00 -9.23
C LEU A 151 15.01 17.17 -8.27
N ARG A 152 15.98 17.50 -7.40
CA ARG A 152 15.86 18.64 -6.47
C ARG A 152 15.71 19.96 -7.21
N ASN A 153 16.54 20.17 -8.24
CA ASN A 153 16.48 21.39 -9.04
C ASN A 153 15.16 21.49 -9.79
N HIS A 154 14.67 20.37 -10.33
CA HIS A 154 13.37 20.30 -10.97
C HIS A 154 12.23 20.63 -9.98
N PHE A 155 12.27 20.09 -8.76
CA PHE A 155 11.28 20.39 -7.73
C PHE A 155 11.28 21.87 -7.34
N LYS A 156 12.46 22.51 -7.27
CA LYS A 156 12.55 23.97 -7.03
C LYS A 156 11.92 24.78 -8.15
N GLU A 157 12.13 24.39 -9.41
CA GLU A 157 11.56 25.06 -10.58
C GLU A 157 10.04 24.99 -10.60
N ILE A 158 9.45 23.84 -10.30
CA ILE A 158 7.99 23.67 -10.33
C ILE A 158 7.30 24.19 -9.06
N ASN A 159 8.03 24.39 -7.97
CA ASN A 159 7.46 24.69 -6.65
C ASN A 159 6.56 25.95 -6.65
N GLU A 160 7.04 27.04 -7.23
CA GLU A 160 6.31 28.31 -7.23
C GLU A 160 5.02 28.22 -8.06
N GLY A 161 5.08 27.59 -9.23
CA GLY A 161 3.92 27.38 -10.10
C GLY A 161 2.81 26.58 -9.40
N VAL A 162 3.19 25.49 -8.73
CA VAL A 162 2.25 24.62 -8.02
C VAL A 162 1.63 25.30 -6.80
N ILE A 163 2.43 25.99 -5.98
CA ILE A 163 1.93 26.69 -4.79
C ILE A 163 0.96 27.82 -5.19
N ASN A 164 1.25 28.53 -6.29
CA ASN A 164 0.40 29.62 -6.77
C ASN A 164 -0.90 29.12 -7.42
N ALA A 165 -0.88 27.93 -8.03
CA ALA A 165 -2.07 27.31 -8.64
C ALA A 165 -3.01 26.64 -7.62
N LEU A 166 -2.59 26.49 -6.36
CA LEU A 166 -3.40 25.88 -5.32
C LEU A 166 -4.42 26.86 -4.72
N PRO A 167 -5.70 26.44 -4.57
CA PRO A 167 -6.65 27.19 -3.76
C PRO A 167 -6.14 27.40 -2.33
N PRO A 168 -6.42 28.56 -1.70
CA PRO A 168 -6.00 28.82 -0.32
C PRO A 168 -6.42 27.73 0.67
N ALA A 169 -7.61 27.15 0.48
CA ALA A 169 -8.13 26.07 1.30
C ALA A 169 -7.22 24.82 1.33
N ILE A 170 -6.52 24.54 0.22
CA ILE A 170 -5.60 23.40 0.10
C ILE A 170 -4.18 23.82 0.49
N SER A 171 -3.72 25.00 0.06
CA SER A 171 -2.39 25.52 0.39
C SER A 171 -2.14 25.57 1.91
N ASN A 172 -3.15 25.99 2.68
CA ASN A 172 -3.09 26.07 4.15
C ASN A 172 -2.87 24.70 4.83
N ILE A 173 -3.32 23.59 4.24
CA ILE A 173 -3.12 22.22 4.77
C ILE A 173 -1.63 21.88 4.81
N PHE A 174 -0.89 22.36 3.81
CA PHE A 174 0.54 22.13 3.71
C PHE A 174 1.38 23.18 4.47
N GLN A 175 0.79 24.25 5.00
CA GLN A 175 1.51 25.29 5.72
C GLN A 175 2.73 25.82 4.94
N PHE A 176 2.62 25.91 3.61
CA PHE A 176 3.64 26.63 2.86
C PHE A 176 3.67 28.04 3.42
N LYS A 177 4.81 28.46 3.97
CA LYS A 177 4.99 29.86 4.35
C LYS A 177 4.83 30.66 3.07
N LYS A 178 3.64 31.21 2.83
CA LYS A 178 3.52 32.37 1.96
C LYS A 178 4.43 33.41 2.61
N THR A 179 5.57 33.67 1.97
CA THR A 179 6.17 34.99 2.02
C THR A 179 5.08 35.88 1.43
N SER A 180 4.18 36.31 2.32
CA SER A 180 3.22 37.34 2.01
C SER A 180 4.10 38.57 1.88
N ASN A 181 4.53 38.86 0.65
CA ASN A 181 4.77 40.22 0.26
C ASN A 181 3.40 40.90 0.30
N ASN A 182 2.89 41.17 1.51
CA ASN A 182 1.93 42.23 1.68
C ASN A 182 2.68 43.46 1.17
N PRO A 183 2.22 44.13 0.10
CA PRO A 183 2.69 45.48 -0.13
C PRO A 183 2.41 46.24 1.16
N VAL A 184 3.46 46.76 1.78
CA VAL A 184 3.36 47.77 2.82
C VAL A 184 2.40 48.82 2.26
N PRO A 185 1.24 49.09 2.89
CA PRO A 185 0.39 50.18 2.44
C PRO A 185 1.23 51.45 2.50
N ALA A 186 1.56 51.99 1.32
CA ALA A 186 2.20 53.28 1.18
C ALA A 186 1.16 54.35 1.54
N ALA A 187 1.00 54.61 2.84
CA ALA A 187 0.51 55.87 3.41
C ALA A 187 0.28 55.71 4.92
N VAL A 188 1.27 56.12 5.73
CA VAL A 188 1.00 56.69 7.05
C VAL A 188 1.83 57.97 7.17
N PRO A 189 1.22 59.13 7.46
CA PRO A 189 1.92 60.42 7.58
C PRO A 189 2.82 60.46 8.84
N PRO A 190 3.80 61.38 8.91
CA PRO A 190 4.83 61.37 9.94
C PRO A 190 4.25 61.86 11.27
N ILE A 191 4.41 61.08 12.34
CA ILE A 191 4.13 61.52 13.71
C ILE A 191 5.41 61.46 14.54
N LYS A 192 5.85 62.69 14.83
CA LYS A 192 6.73 63.25 15.87
C LYS A 192 7.38 62.31 16.90
N ASP A 193 8.65 62.64 17.12
CA ASP A 193 9.52 62.23 18.22
C ASP A 193 8.83 62.00 19.56
N GLN A 194 8.98 60.78 20.09
CA GLN A 194 9.05 60.56 21.52
C GLN A 194 10.21 59.61 21.83
N LYS A 195 11.22 60.17 22.50
CA LYS A 195 12.26 59.43 23.21
C LYS A 195 11.60 58.69 24.38
N GLU A 196 11.66 57.36 24.39
CA GLU A 196 11.48 56.62 25.63
C GLU A 196 12.43 55.42 25.74
N LYS A 197 12.87 55.20 26.96
CA LYS A 197 14.10 54.51 27.36
C LYS A 197 14.04 53.00 27.09
N VAL A 198 15.07 52.49 26.43
CA VAL A 198 15.35 51.06 26.32
C VAL A 198 15.69 50.51 27.71
N LYS A 199 14.77 49.74 28.30
CA LYS A 199 15.08 48.73 29.32
C LYS A 199 15.12 47.37 28.62
N THR A 200 16.32 46.83 28.48
CA THR A 200 16.55 45.47 27.97
C THR A 200 16.21 44.48 29.08
N GLU A 201 14.94 44.09 29.21
CA GLU A 201 14.58 42.87 29.93
C GLU A 201 14.69 41.68 28.98
N SER A 202 15.84 40.99 29.04
CA SER A 202 16.00 39.68 28.43
C SER A 202 15.15 38.67 29.21
N LYS A 203 13.94 38.42 28.73
CA LYS A 203 13.15 37.25 29.15
C LYS A 203 13.80 35.99 28.58
N THR A 204 14.87 35.53 29.22
CA THR A 204 15.33 34.15 29.06
C THR A 204 14.29 33.27 29.73
N ASN A 205 13.65 32.38 28.97
CA ASN A 205 12.62 31.48 29.48
C ASN A 205 13.28 30.35 30.28
N TRP A 206 13.48 30.55 31.59
CA TRP A 206 14.09 29.56 32.50
C TRP A 206 13.35 28.21 32.52
N ALA A 207 12.07 28.18 32.14
CA ALA A 207 11.28 26.95 31.99
C ALA A 207 11.76 26.02 30.85
N VAL A 208 12.50 26.55 29.86
CA VAL A 208 13.09 25.77 28.76
C VAL A 208 14.48 25.22 29.13
N ILE A 209 15.18 25.87 30.08
CA ILE A 209 16.53 25.50 30.50
C ILE A 209 16.50 24.44 31.62
N LEU A 210 15.46 24.45 32.46
CA LEU A 210 15.29 23.50 33.59
C LEU A 210 15.29 22.01 33.18
N PRO A 211 14.58 21.56 32.12
CA PRO A 211 14.62 20.14 31.73
C PRO A 211 16.01 19.70 31.25
N TRP A 212 16.77 20.59 30.61
CA TRP A 212 18.12 20.28 30.11
C TRP A 212 19.15 20.24 31.23
N LEU A 213 18.98 21.08 32.27
CA LEU A 213 19.82 21.06 33.46
C LEU A 213 19.60 19.78 34.29
N ILE A 214 18.35 19.35 34.45
CA ILE A 214 18.00 18.10 35.13
C ILE A 214 18.50 16.88 34.34
N LEU A 215 18.39 16.90 33.01
CA LEU A 215 18.91 15.83 32.16
C LEU A 215 20.45 15.73 32.22
N GLY A 216 21.14 16.87 32.30
CA GLY A 216 22.60 16.92 32.47
C GLY A 216 23.05 16.32 33.81
N ILE A 217 22.37 16.66 34.91
CA ILE A 217 22.67 16.10 36.24
C ILE A 217 22.33 14.61 36.29
N ALA A 218 21.22 14.17 35.72
CA ALA A 218 20.85 12.76 35.66
C ALA A 218 21.85 11.91 34.85
N GLY A 219 22.36 12.44 33.74
CA GLY A 219 23.42 11.78 32.95
C GLY A 219 24.74 11.63 33.72
N LEU A 220 25.13 12.64 34.50
CA LEU A 220 26.29 12.59 35.39
C LEU A 220 26.12 11.57 36.53
N SER A 221 24.91 11.43 37.08
CA SER A 221 24.58 10.42 38.10
C SER A 221 24.74 8.98 37.58
N VAL A 222 24.29 8.70 36.35
CA VAL A 222 24.43 7.37 35.73
C VAL A 222 25.89 7.04 35.46
N LEU A 223 26.69 8.01 34.98
CA LEU A 223 28.12 7.82 34.77
C LEU A 223 28.89 7.62 36.08
N TYR A 224 28.50 8.32 37.16
CA TYR A 224 29.10 8.13 38.49
C TYR A 224 28.79 6.74 39.05
N TYR A 225 27.55 6.25 38.90
CA TYR A 225 27.16 4.90 39.34
C TYR A 225 27.80 3.79 38.51
N ALA A 226 27.92 3.96 37.19
CA ALA A 226 28.61 2.99 36.32
C ALA A 226 30.11 2.87 36.65
N LYS A 227 30.73 3.95 37.16
CA LYS A 227 32.12 3.92 37.64
C LYS A 227 32.25 3.28 39.04
N PHE A 228 31.19 3.29 39.85
CA PHE A 228 31.19 2.72 41.21
C PHE A 228 30.70 1.26 41.27
N ALA A 229 29.90 0.80 40.31
CA ALA A 229 29.44 -0.59 40.20
C ALA A 229 30.54 -1.60 39.79
N LYS A 230 31.76 -1.13 39.49
CA LYS A 230 32.90 -1.97 39.10
C LYS A 230 33.72 -2.48 40.30
N LYS A 231 33.06 -2.88 41.40
CA LYS A 231 33.74 -3.42 42.60
C LYS A 231 33.17 -4.66 43.28
N ASN A 232 32.13 -5.29 42.76
CA ASN A 232 31.65 -6.57 43.34
C ASN A 232 31.78 -7.70 42.32
N THR A 233 32.95 -8.35 42.33
CA THR A 233 33.19 -9.62 41.63
C THR A 233 32.42 -10.74 42.32
N PHE A 234 31.41 -11.21 41.60
CA PHE A 234 30.63 -12.40 41.88
C PHE A 234 31.54 -13.65 41.85
N LYS A 235 31.59 -14.40 42.96
CA LYS A 235 32.10 -15.77 43.02
C LYS A 235 30.91 -16.71 43.21
N VAL A 236 30.75 -17.69 42.33
CA VAL A 236 29.82 -18.82 42.51
C VAL A 236 30.63 -20.08 42.74
N PRO A 237 30.36 -20.82 43.82
CA PRO A 237 30.63 -22.24 43.90
C PRO A 237 29.36 -23.03 43.55
N THR A 238 29.54 -24.01 42.67
CA THR A 238 28.59 -25.08 42.36
C THR A 238 28.52 -26.05 43.55
N GLU A 239 27.33 -26.27 44.11
CA GLU A 239 27.05 -27.46 44.93
C GLU A 239 25.55 -27.82 44.89
N GLN A 240 25.26 -29.10 45.07
CA GLN A 240 24.09 -29.84 44.61
C GLN A 240 22.99 -30.02 45.69
N ALA A 241 21.74 -30.23 45.23
CA ALA A 241 20.59 -30.88 45.88
C ALA A 241 20.08 -30.23 47.22
N ILE A 242 18.82 -30.31 47.68
CA ILE A 242 17.86 -31.42 47.81
C ILE A 242 16.41 -30.84 47.96
N VAL A 243 15.43 -31.66 47.58
CA VAL A 243 13.95 -31.58 47.76
C VAL A 243 13.50 -31.49 49.23
N THR A 244 12.36 -30.83 49.53
CA THR A 244 11.27 -31.14 50.52
C THR A 244 10.36 -29.91 50.60
N GLU A 245 9.16 -29.89 50.01
CA GLU A 245 7.83 -30.35 50.47
C GLU A 245 7.09 -29.41 51.47
N LYS A 246 5.79 -29.19 51.17
CA LYS A 246 4.63 -28.77 52.01
C LYS A 246 4.41 -27.26 52.27
N THR A 247 3.21 -26.67 52.24
CA THR A 247 1.81 -27.16 52.16
C THR A 247 0.88 -26.08 51.59
N GLU A 248 -0.14 -26.58 50.88
CA GLU A 248 -1.49 -26.13 50.51
C GLU A 248 -2.16 -24.93 51.20
N THR A 249 -3.02 -24.25 50.43
CA THR A 249 -4.50 -24.09 50.59
C THR A 249 -4.92 -22.88 49.72
N ASP A 250 -6.02 -22.84 48.96
CA ASP A 250 -7.27 -23.59 48.97
C ASP A 250 -7.96 -23.52 47.58
N LEU A 251 -8.87 -24.47 47.36
CA LEU A 251 -9.69 -24.81 46.19
C LEU A 251 -10.70 -23.69 45.79
N LYS A 252 -11.27 -23.62 44.57
CA LYS A 252 -12.19 -24.60 43.95
C LYS A 252 -12.39 -24.40 42.44
N SER A 253 -12.59 -25.54 41.79
CA SER A 253 -13.18 -25.80 40.48
C SER A 253 -14.66 -26.15 40.61
N GLU A 254 -15.48 -25.82 39.60
CA GLU A 254 -16.65 -26.60 39.23
C GLU A 254 -16.63 -26.85 37.72
N ASP A 255 -16.38 -28.10 37.36
CA ASP A 255 -16.89 -28.72 36.14
C ASP A 255 -18.05 -29.63 36.57
N PHE A 256 -19.17 -29.57 35.85
CA PHE A 256 -20.08 -30.70 35.70
C PHE A 256 -20.51 -30.77 34.22
N LEU A 257 -20.07 -31.85 33.56
CA LEU A 257 -20.45 -32.29 32.21
C LEU A 257 -21.85 -32.96 32.25
N PRO A 258 -22.27 -33.70 31.21
CA PRO A 258 -22.88 -33.29 29.93
C PRO A 258 -24.30 -33.89 29.78
N ASP A 259 -25.06 -33.57 28.72
CA ASP A 259 -25.97 -34.58 28.16
C ASP A 259 -26.36 -34.32 26.70
N SER A 260 -26.47 -35.43 25.95
CA SER A 260 -26.87 -35.50 24.54
C SER A 260 -28.25 -36.16 24.40
N ALA A 261 -28.95 -35.77 23.31
CA ALA A 261 -30.14 -36.41 22.72
C ALA A 261 -31.48 -36.16 23.45
N VAL A 262 -32.64 -35.95 22.82
CA VAL A 262 -33.27 -36.70 21.72
C VAL A 262 -34.41 -35.85 21.08
N ALA A 263 -34.53 -35.94 19.75
CA ALA A 263 -35.73 -35.91 18.88
C ALA A 263 -36.69 -34.70 18.72
N ALA A 264 -36.92 -34.42 17.42
CA ALA A 264 -38.22 -34.32 16.72
C ALA A 264 -39.06 -33.01 16.71
N LEU A 265 -39.02 -32.36 15.52
CA LEU A 265 -40.10 -31.67 14.76
C LEU A 265 -40.72 -30.35 15.32
N PRO A 266 -41.33 -29.48 14.48
CA PRO A 266 -41.08 -29.16 13.06
C PRO A 266 -40.89 -27.64 12.78
N VAL A 267 -40.55 -27.37 11.52
CA VAL A 267 -40.56 -26.11 10.76
C VAL A 267 -41.59 -25.07 11.21
N GLU A 268 -41.15 -23.84 11.47
CA GLU A 268 -42.01 -22.65 11.45
C GLU A 268 -41.47 -21.62 10.44
N LYS A 269 -42.24 -21.46 9.36
CA LYS A 269 -42.05 -20.48 8.30
C LYS A 269 -42.41 -19.10 8.85
N ASN A 270 -41.47 -18.17 8.88
CA ASN A 270 -41.81 -16.75 8.97
C ASN A 270 -42.03 -16.19 7.56
N VAL A 271 -43.28 -16.25 7.11
CA VAL A 271 -43.81 -15.49 5.98
C VAL A 271 -44.43 -14.22 6.55
N VAL A 272 -43.98 -13.06 6.07
CA VAL A 272 -44.58 -11.76 6.34
C VAL A 272 -45.93 -11.66 5.61
N PRO A 273 -47.04 -11.26 6.26
CA PRO A 273 -48.31 -11.07 5.60
C PRO A 273 -48.36 -9.78 4.76
N VAL A 274 -48.79 -9.91 3.51
CA VAL A 274 -49.34 -8.83 2.68
C VAL A 274 -50.85 -9.01 2.67
N GLU A 275 -51.58 -7.97 3.05
CA GLU A 275 -53.04 -7.94 3.09
C GLU A 275 -53.61 -7.64 1.68
N SER A 276 -54.54 -8.49 1.24
CA SER A 276 -55.38 -8.41 0.05
C SER A 276 -56.56 -7.44 0.27
N SER A 277 -57.15 -6.80 -0.75
CA SER A 277 -58.24 -7.28 -1.64
C SER A 277 -58.62 -6.08 -2.56
N GLU A 278 -59.08 -6.16 -3.81
CA GLU A 278 -60.29 -6.77 -4.39
C GLU A 278 -60.08 -6.95 -5.92
N GLU A 279 -60.34 -8.12 -6.52
CA GLU A 279 -61.53 -8.52 -7.32
C GLU A 279 -61.75 -7.68 -8.62
N ILE A 280 -61.74 -8.25 -9.85
CA ILE A 280 -62.94 -8.76 -10.57
C ILE A 280 -62.56 -9.56 -11.85
N LYS A 281 -63.22 -10.73 -11.98
CA LYS A 281 -63.72 -11.54 -13.13
C LYS A 281 -63.23 -11.34 -14.59
N LYS A 282 -62.71 -12.46 -15.15
CA LYS A 282 -63.23 -13.33 -16.25
C LYS A 282 -63.87 -12.68 -17.49
N THR A 283 -63.24 -12.81 -18.67
CA THR A 283 -63.85 -13.33 -19.92
C THR A 283 -62.79 -13.69 -20.98
N GLU A 284 -62.94 -14.89 -21.57
CA GLU A 284 -62.40 -15.39 -22.86
C GLU A 284 -63.61 -15.36 -23.86
N PRO A 285 -63.56 -15.53 -25.21
CA PRO A 285 -62.48 -15.91 -26.16
C PRO A 285 -62.34 -14.97 -27.39
N GLU A 286 -61.31 -15.17 -28.22
CA GLU A 286 -61.51 -15.53 -29.64
C GLU A 286 -60.22 -15.90 -30.38
N THR A 287 -60.33 -17.03 -31.07
CA THR A 287 -59.45 -17.69 -32.04
C THR A 287 -59.36 -16.88 -33.35
N ILE A 288 -58.23 -16.90 -34.06
CA ILE A 288 -58.14 -16.97 -35.54
C ILE A 288 -56.73 -17.43 -35.96
N ALA A 289 -56.71 -18.13 -37.09
CA ALA A 289 -55.75 -19.11 -37.57
C ALA A 289 -54.44 -18.60 -38.24
N LYS A 290 -53.47 -19.53 -38.25
CA LYS A 290 -52.43 -19.92 -39.25
C LYS A 290 -52.75 -19.62 -40.75
N PRO A 291 -51.90 -19.90 -41.79
CA PRO A 291 -50.50 -20.44 -41.85
C PRO A 291 -49.57 -19.93 -43.01
N GLN A 292 -48.30 -20.43 -43.06
CA GLN A 292 -47.43 -20.70 -44.26
C GLN A 292 -46.87 -19.48 -45.06
N GLU A 293 -45.69 -19.47 -45.72
CA GLU A 293 -44.98 -20.51 -46.50
C GLU A 293 -43.51 -20.12 -46.90
N LYS A 294 -42.63 -21.14 -47.03
CA LYS A 294 -41.50 -21.42 -47.99
C LYS A 294 -40.43 -20.35 -48.36
N LEU A 295 -39.12 -20.61 -48.20
CA LEU A 295 -38.16 -21.51 -48.93
C LEU A 295 -37.78 -21.05 -50.36
N LYS A 296 -36.47 -20.86 -50.64
CA LYS A 296 -35.58 -21.67 -51.54
C LYS A 296 -34.21 -20.94 -51.79
N VAL A 297 -33.05 -21.49 -51.38
CA VAL A 297 -31.99 -22.23 -52.13
C VAL A 297 -31.20 -21.41 -53.17
N GLU A 298 -29.87 -21.38 -53.03
CA GLU A 298 -28.92 -21.74 -54.10
C GLU A 298 -27.49 -22.03 -53.59
N SER A 299 -26.88 -23.08 -54.14
CA SER A 299 -25.45 -23.44 -54.12
C SER A 299 -25.06 -23.63 -55.60
N PRO A 300 -23.78 -23.47 -56.04
CA PRO A 300 -22.86 -24.63 -56.05
C PRO A 300 -21.31 -24.36 -55.94
N ILE A 301 -20.57 -25.36 -55.41
CA ILE A 301 -19.36 -26.08 -55.96
C ILE A 301 -18.18 -25.22 -56.53
N THR A 302 -16.87 -25.35 -56.20
CA THR A 302 -15.93 -26.48 -56.49
C THR A 302 -14.50 -26.17 -55.98
N LEU A 303 -13.74 -27.23 -55.66
CA LEU A 303 -12.29 -27.29 -55.39
C LEU A 303 -11.41 -26.88 -56.59
N GLU A 304 -10.21 -26.37 -56.33
CA GLU A 304 -9.01 -26.79 -57.06
C GLU A 304 -7.74 -26.78 -56.19
N LYS A 305 -6.90 -27.81 -56.37
CA LYS A 305 -5.64 -28.11 -55.70
C LYS A 305 -4.56 -28.12 -56.78
N LYS A 306 -3.39 -27.50 -56.57
CA LYS A 306 -2.18 -27.88 -57.30
C LYS A 306 -0.90 -27.69 -56.48
N THR A 307 -0.21 -28.82 -56.38
CA THR A 307 1.12 -29.15 -55.87
C THR A 307 2.24 -28.49 -56.71
N THR A 308 3.41 -28.19 -56.10
CA THR A 308 4.77 -28.70 -56.49
C THR A 308 5.90 -28.04 -55.68
N THR A 309 6.68 -28.85 -54.97
CA THR A 309 8.12 -28.68 -54.64
C THR A 309 8.97 -28.98 -55.91
N PRO A 310 10.28 -28.64 -56.06
CA PRO A 310 11.37 -29.24 -55.25
C PRO A 310 12.69 -28.42 -55.06
N THR A 311 13.57 -28.90 -54.14
CA THR A 311 15.06 -29.04 -54.26
C THR A 311 15.92 -27.78 -54.45
N THR A 312 17.13 -27.56 -53.90
CA THR A 312 18.07 -28.14 -52.92
C THR A 312 19.27 -27.18 -52.95
N GLU A 313 19.82 -26.74 -51.82
CA GLU A 313 21.30 -26.79 -51.67
C GLU A 313 21.75 -26.65 -50.21
N LYS A 314 22.65 -27.57 -49.88
CA LYS A 314 23.28 -27.82 -48.61
C LYS A 314 24.66 -27.17 -48.67
N LYS A 315 25.06 -26.39 -47.67
CA LYS A 315 26.49 -26.33 -47.31
C LYS A 315 26.69 -26.11 -45.82
N GLU A 316 27.13 -27.20 -45.19
CA GLU A 316 27.78 -27.28 -43.90
C GLU A 316 28.97 -26.28 -43.83
N THR A 317 29.33 -25.79 -42.65
CA THR A 317 30.56 -26.23 -41.93
C THR A 317 30.79 -25.42 -40.62
N LYS A 318 31.08 -26.17 -39.54
CA LYS A 318 31.86 -25.85 -38.31
C LYS A 318 31.30 -24.94 -37.20
N THR A 319 30.89 -25.64 -36.14
CA THR A 319 31.43 -25.60 -34.76
C THR A 319 32.27 -24.39 -34.35
N THR A 320 31.78 -23.62 -33.37
CA THR A 320 32.58 -23.12 -32.23
C THR A 320 31.69 -23.05 -30.99
N ILE A 321 32.16 -23.72 -29.94
CA ILE A 321 31.66 -23.67 -28.57
C ILE A 321 32.12 -22.34 -27.96
N GLU A 322 31.19 -21.46 -27.57
CA GLU A 322 31.50 -20.35 -26.65
C GLU A 322 30.51 -20.31 -25.48
N LYS A 323 30.99 -20.92 -24.38
CA LYS A 323 30.84 -20.57 -22.97
C LYS A 323 30.01 -19.31 -22.67
N PRO A 324 28.94 -19.38 -21.86
CA PRO A 324 28.29 -18.20 -21.31
C PRO A 324 29.26 -17.44 -20.38
N LEU A 325 29.55 -16.18 -20.68
CA LEU A 325 30.25 -15.27 -19.79
C LEU A 325 29.38 -15.00 -18.56
N GLU A 326 29.85 -15.56 -17.45
CA GLU A 326 29.58 -15.21 -16.07
C GLU A 326 29.68 -13.69 -15.86
N LYS A 327 28.53 -13.00 -15.80
CA LYS A 327 28.48 -11.60 -15.36
C LYS A 327 28.42 -11.57 -13.84
N LYS A 328 29.62 -11.43 -13.28
CA LYS A 328 30.01 -10.93 -11.96
C LYS A 328 28.86 -10.23 -11.20
N SER A 329 28.33 -10.95 -10.21
CA SER A 329 27.51 -10.44 -9.12
C SER A 329 28.20 -9.26 -8.45
N THR A 330 27.60 -8.08 -8.53
CA THR A 330 27.91 -6.97 -7.64
C THR A 330 27.40 -7.30 -6.24
N ASP A 331 28.37 -7.39 -5.34
CA ASP A 331 28.30 -7.68 -3.93
C ASP A 331 27.27 -6.81 -3.18
N SER A 332 26.03 -7.30 -3.08
CA SER A 332 25.10 -6.88 -2.04
C SER A 332 25.36 -7.77 -0.83
N LYS A 333 25.90 -7.16 0.23
CA LYS A 333 26.01 -7.75 1.57
C LYS A 333 24.75 -8.57 1.88
N PRO A 334 24.85 -9.89 2.18
CA PRO A 334 23.68 -10.74 2.34
C PRO A 334 22.78 -10.18 3.45
N ASP A 335 21.49 -10.06 3.16
CA ASP A 335 20.47 -9.76 4.16
C ASP A 335 20.67 -10.74 5.32
N GLU A 336 21.13 -10.24 6.47
CA GLU A 336 21.55 -11.09 7.58
C GLU A 336 20.30 -11.79 8.15
N ILE A 337 20.10 -13.05 7.78
CA ILE A 337 18.96 -13.87 8.23
C ILE A 337 19.14 -14.15 9.72
N LYS A 338 18.41 -13.43 10.56
CA LYS A 338 18.36 -13.65 12.00
C LYS A 338 17.04 -14.32 12.34
N THR A 339 17.08 -15.63 12.55
CA THR A 339 15.92 -16.40 13.02
C THR A 339 16.07 -16.77 14.49
N PRO A 340 15.01 -16.64 15.30
CA PRO A 340 15.04 -17.08 16.69
C PRO A 340 15.17 -18.61 16.78
N SER A 341 15.81 -19.10 17.85
CA SER A 341 16.02 -20.54 18.06
C SER A 341 14.68 -21.31 18.06
N GLY A 342 14.64 -22.45 17.35
CA GLY A 342 13.44 -23.28 17.20
C GLY A 342 12.44 -22.79 16.14
N TRP A 343 12.75 -21.70 15.42
CA TRP A 343 11.97 -21.23 14.28
C TRP A 343 12.70 -21.52 12.97
N SER A 344 11.93 -21.85 11.93
CA SER A 344 12.41 -22.04 10.57
C SER A 344 12.10 -20.80 9.73
N ALA A 345 13.11 -20.31 9.01
CA ALA A 345 12.90 -19.32 7.96
C ALA A 345 12.19 -19.94 6.76
N ILE A 346 11.37 -19.14 6.11
CA ILE A 346 10.99 -19.40 4.72
C ILE A 346 12.18 -18.91 3.89
N ASN A 347 12.88 -19.82 3.23
CA ASN A 347 14.03 -19.49 2.40
C ASN A 347 13.57 -19.13 0.98
N GLY A 348 14.34 -18.30 0.27
CA GLY A 348 14.01 -17.89 -1.11
C GLY A 348 12.85 -16.89 -1.22
N ASN A 349 12.49 -16.54 -2.45
CA ASN A 349 11.46 -15.53 -2.77
C ASN A 349 10.08 -16.17 -2.87
N VAL A 350 9.52 -16.64 -1.73
CA VAL A 350 8.16 -17.21 -1.69
C VAL A 350 7.11 -16.13 -1.91
N PHE A 351 7.38 -14.93 -1.41
CA PHE A 351 6.53 -13.77 -1.64
C PHE A 351 7.13 -12.84 -2.69
N LYS A 352 6.25 -12.19 -3.44
CA LYS A 352 6.63 -11.04 -4.25
C LYS A 352 7.20 -9.94 -3.35
N LYS A 353 8.17 -9.18 -3.87
CA LYS A 353 8.81 -8.07 -3.16
C LYS A 353 7.73 -7.12 -2.63
N ASN A 354 7.80 -6.78 -1.34
CA ASN A 354 6.86 -5.88 -0.65
C ASN A 354 5.37 -6.25 -0.77
N SER A 355 5.04 -7.52 -0.99
CA SER A 355 3.67 -8.01 -1.10
C SER A 355 3.47 -9.32 -0.32
N ALA A 356 2.22 -9.65 0.00
CA ALA A 356 1.80 -10.94 0.54
C ALA A 356 1.42 -11.95 -0.56
N GLU A 357 1.52 -11.56 -1.83
CA GLU A 357 1.30 -12.44 -2.98
C GLU A 357 2.39 -13.51 -3.05
N ILE A 358 1.99 -14.78 -3.05
CA ILE A 358 2.89 -15.93 -3.08
C ILE A 358 3.24 -16.27 -4.53
N THR A 359 4.52 -16.20 -4.87
CA THR A 359 5.05 -16.41 -6.22
C THR A 359 5.63 -17.80 -6.45
N SER A 360 5.98 -18.54 -5.39
CA SER A 360 6.55 -19.88 -5.48
C SER A 360 5.92 -20.85 -4.50
N SER A 361 5.22 -21.85 -5.04
CA SER A 361 4.54 -22.90 -4.27
C SER A 361 5.44 -24.09 -3.92
N SER A 362 6.64 -24.18 -4.49
CA SER A 362 7.52 -25.36 -4.33
C SER A 362 7.94 -25.60 -2.88
N LEU A 363 8.24 -24.54 -2.12
CA LEU A 363 8.59 -24.66 -0.69
C LEU A 363 7.37 -24.90 0.20
N ILE A 364 6.21 -24.38 -0.20
CA ILE A 364 4.95 -24.60 0.50
C ILE A 364 4.58 -26.08 0.44
N ASN A 365 4.85 -26.75 -0.69
CA ASN A 365 4.63 -28.20 -0.81
C ASN A 365 5.42 -29.02 0.22
N GLY A 366 6.64 -28.58 0.58
CA GLY A 366 7.43 -29.22 1.64
C GLY A 366 6.73 -29.15 3.00
N ILE A 367 6.22 -27.97 3.36
CA ILE A 367 5.46 -27.74 4.58
C ILE A 367 4.15 -28.54 4.56
N VAL A 368 3.42 -28.53 3.44
CA VAL A 368 2.17 -29.28 3.26
C VAL A 368 2.41 -30.78 3.43
N ASN A 369 3.47 -31.34 2.85
CA ASN A 369 3.80 -32.76 2.99
C ASN A 369 4.09 -33.17 4.43
N GLN A 370 4.69 -32.27 5.22
CA GLN A 370 4.95 -32.52 6.65
C GLN A 370 3.68 -32.48 7.49
N LEU A 371 2.66 -31.70 7.10
CA LEU A 371 1.43 -31.50 7.86
C LEU A 371 0.31 -32.47 7.44
N ARG A 372 0.12 -32.72 6.14
CA ARG A 372 -1.03 -33.43 5.54
C ARG A 372 -1.25 -34.86 6.07
N ASN A 373 -0.19 -35.52 6.55
CA ASN A 373 -0.24 -36.90 7.06
C ASN A 373 0.26 -37.01 8.52
N SER A 374 0.16 -35.94 9.30
CA SER A 374 0.59 -35.95 10.69
C SER A 374 -0.38 -35.14 11.57
N SER A 375 -0.44 -35.47 12.86
CA SER A 375 -1.15 -34.65 13.86
C SER A 375 -0.40 -33.36 14.22
N LYS A 376 0.61 -32.98 13.43
CA LYS A 376 1.47 -31.83 13.74
C LYS A 376 0.74 -30.53 13.47
N THR A 377 1.10 -29.52 14.26
CA THR A 377 0.60 -28.16 14.13
C THR A 377 1.71 -27.22 13.66
N ILE A 378 1.36 -26.18 12.92
CA ILE A 378 2.27 -25.13 12.46
C ILE A 378 1.91 -23.80 13.13
N LYS A 379 2.92 -23.18 13.74
CA LYS A 379 2.86 -21.80 14.22
C LYS A 379 3.56 -20.90 13.21
N ILE A 380 2.88 -19.88 12.73
CA ILE A 380 3.42 -18.87 11.80
C ILE A 380 3.52 -17.55 12.57
N SER A 381 4.62 -16.83 12.44
CA SER A 381 4.81 -15.55 13.14
C SER A 381 5.49 -14.51 12.27
N PRO A 382 5.02 -13.26 12.29
CA PRO A 382 5.72 -12.16 11.67
C PRO A 382 7.00 -11.84 12.42
N LEU A 383 8.02 -11.35 11.69
CA LEU A 383 9.29 -10.91 12.26
C LEU A 383 9.25 -9.42 12.57
N SER A 384 9.80 -9.03 13.72
CA SER A 384 9.84 -7.63 14.16
C SER A 384 10.89 -6.77 13.44
N GLY A 385 11.86 -7.38 12.73
CA GLY A 385 12.94 -6.67 12.04
C GLY A 385 12.57 -6.09 10.68
N GLY A 386 11.30 -6.17 10.27
CA GLY A 386 10.79 -5.66 8.99
C GLY A 386 9.48 -4.88 9.15
N ASN A 387 8.74 -4.71 8.05
CA ASN A 387 7.41 -4.09 8.09
C ASN A 387 6.42 -5.05 8.78
N ARG A 388 5.93 -4.64 9.97
CA ARG A 388 5.03 -5.46 10.80
C ARG A 388 3.73 -5.81 10.07
N THR A 389 3.06 -4.83 9.45
CA THR A 389 1.81 -5.04 8.72
C THR A 389 2.02 -6.00 7.55
N LEU A 390 3.08 -5.82 6.77
CA LEU A 390 3.40 -6.72 5.67
C LEU A 390 3.74 -8.14 6.16
N GLY A 391 4.43 -8.27 7.30
CA GLY A 391 4.69 -9.57 7.93
C GLY A 391 3.40 -10.26 8.37
N GLU A 392 2.45 -9.52 8.94
CA GLU A 392 1.13 -10.02 9.31
C GLU A 392 0.35 -10.48 8.07
N ASP A 393 0.28 -9.66 7.02
CA ASP A 393 -0.40 -10.00 5.76
C ASP A 393 0.19 -11.27 5.12
N ARG A 394 1.52 -11.40 5.13
CA ARG A 394 2.21 -12.60 4.62
C ARG A 394 1.93 -13.85 5.45
N ALA A 395 1.77 -13.71 6.77
CA ALA A 395 1.44 -14.82 7.64
C ALA A 395 0.02 -15.36 7.34
N TYR A 396 -0.94 -14.46 7.13
CA TYR A 396 -2.30 -14.84 6.70
C TYR A 396 -2.33 -15.42 5.30
N ALA A 397 -1.62 -14.83 4.34
CA ALA A 397 -1.53 -15.38 2.98
C ALA A 397 -0.95 -16.80 2.95
N LEU A 398 0.05 -17.08 3.80
CA LEU A 398 0.58 -18.44 3.93
C LEU A 398 -0.45 -19.40 4.53
N ARG A 399 -1.18 -18.98 5.57
CA ARG A 399 -2.27 -19.78 6.16
C ARG A 399 -3.31 -20.14 5.10
N ASP A 400 -3.74 -19.17 4.32
CA ASP A 400 -4.79 -19.37 3.31
C ASP A 400 -4.33 -20.37 2.24
N ILE A 401 -3.08 -20.28 1.77
CA ILE A 401 -2.54 -21.28 0.85
C ILE A 401 -2.41 -22.66 1.51
N LEU A 402 -2.02 -22.76 2.78
CA LEU A 402 -1.95 -24.06 3.46
C LEU A 402 -3.34 -24.71 3.56
N ILE A 403 -4.37 -23.94 3.84
CA ILE A 403 -5.77 -24.39 3.86
C ILE A 403 -6.21 -24.82 2.46
N GLU A 404 -5.92 -24.02 1.43
CA GLU A 404 -6.19 -24.37 0.03
C GLU A 404 -5.49 -25.69 -0.38
N LYS A 405 -4.29 -25.92 0.17
CA LYS A 405 -3.53 -27.16 0.00
C LYS A 405 -3.93 -28.25 1.01
N GLY A 406 -5.11 -28.18 1.62
CA GLY A 406 -5.72 -29.26 2.38
C GLY A 406 -5.13 -29.51 3.77
N ILE A 407 -4.48 -28.50 4.38
CA ILE A 407 -4.15 -28.51 5.81
C ILE A 407 -5.34 -27.97 6.59
N SER A 408 -5.70 -28.64 7.68
CA SER A 408 -6.86 -28.24 8.47
C SER A 408 -6.56 -26.96 9.27
N GLU A 409 -7.58 -26.12 9.45
CA GLU A 409 -7.42 -24.79 10.07
C GLU A 409 -6.96 -24.87 11.54
N ASP A 410 -7.39 -25.90 12.27
CA ASP A 410 -6.97 -26.22 13.64
C ASP A 410 -5.48 -26.56 13.75
N GLN A 411 -4.86 -27.00 12.65
CA GLN A 411 -3.43 -27.27 12.61
C GLN A 411 -2.60 -25.99 12.42
N ILE A 412 -3.20 -24.84 12.12
CA ILE A 412 -2.48 -23.60 11.76
C ILE A 412 -2.76 -22.51 12.80
N THR A 413 -1.71 -21.96 13.40
CA THR A 413 -1.83 -20.85 14.35
C THR A 413 -0.98 -19.66 13.92
N ILE A 414 -1.58 -18.48 13.79
CA ILE A 414 -0.85 -17.22 13.65
C ILE A 414 -0.56 -16.68 15.06
N SER A 415 0.72 -16.48 15.39
CA SER A 415 1.14 -15.94 16.69
C SER A 415 1.66 -14.50 16.58
N SER A 416 1.85 -13.84 17.72
CA SER A 416 2.43 -12.50 17.81
C SER A 416 3.83 -12.42 17.20
N SER A 417 4.25 -11.20 16.82
CA SER A 417 5.56 -10.97 16.22
C SER A 417 6.71 -11.47 17.09
N VAL A 418 7.70 -12.12 16.48
CA VAL A 418 8.92 -12.59 17.13
C VAL A 418 10.16 -11.83 16.64
N SER A 419 11.19 -11.74 17.47
CA SER A 419 12.43 -11.04 17.11
C SER A 419 13.20 -11.78 16.02
N GLY A 420 13.55 -11.09 14.95
CA GLY A 420 14.34 -11.62 13.84
C GLY A 420 14.25 -10.77 12.58
N SER A 421 15.06 -11.11 11.57
CA SER A 421 15.08 -10.45 10.26
C SER A 421 15.20 -11.50 9.15
N ASN A 422 14.31 -11.43 8.17
CA ASN A 422 14.30 -12.28 6.97
C ASN A 422 13.59 -11.51 5.83
N PRO A 423 14.01 -11.63 4.56
CA PRO A 423 13.37 -10.97 3.41
C PRO A 423 11.86 -11.25 3.25
N ASN A 424 11.40 -12.44 3.64
CA ASN A 424 10.00 -12.83 3.66
C ASN A 424 9.25 -12.25 4.87
N GLY A 425 9.93 -11.75 5.90
CA GLY A 425 9.31 -11.08 7.04
C GLY A 425 8.48 -11.99 7.95
N ILE A 426 8.50 -13.31 7.73
CA ILE A 426 7.80 -14.30 8.55
C ILE A 426 8.68 -15.53 8.81
N VAL A 427 8.37 -16.24 9.88
CA VAL A 427 8.97 -17.54 10.25
C VAL A 427 7.87 -18.53 10.62
N TYR A 428 8.20 -19.81 10.60
CA TYR A 428 7.29 -20.85 11.03
C TYR A 428 7.98 -21.88 11.94
N ARG A 429 7.18 -22.58 12.73
CA ARG A 429 7.63 -23.71 13.55
C ARG A 429 6.58 -24.81 13.47
N ILE A 430 7.02 -26.03 13.21
CA ILE A 430 6.16 -27.21 13.25
C ILE A 430 6.36 -27.89 14.61
N GLY A 431 5.27 -28.14 15.32
CA GLY A 431 5.21 -28.86 16.58
C GLY A 431 4.35 -30.12 16.47
N ASN A 432 4.49 -31.01 17.44
CA ASN A 432 3.59 -32.16 17.60
C ASN A 432 2.39 -31.81 18.45
#